data_AF-A0A815RJG3-F1
#
_entry.id   AF-A0A815RJG3-F1
#
_cell.length_a   1.000
_cell.length_b   1.000
_cell.length_c   1.000
_cell.angle_alpha   90.00
_cell.angle_beta   90.00
_cell.angle_gamma   90.00
#
_symmetry.space_group_name_H-M   'P 1'
#
loop_
_entity.id
_entity.type
_entity.pdbx_description
1 polymer ?
#
loop_
_entity_poly.entity_id
_entity_poly.type
_entity_poly.pdbx_seq_one_letter_code
_entity_poly.pdbx_strand_id
1 'polypeptide(L)'
;MHGTSTKIIRIERIQNEAWYIQYLAHSREFQTRINEINEKRLYHGCPEASANKIIESWFNRSFAGVNGVVYGVGVYFSSDATYSHRYATPNGRGERNMFLARVLVGKMAPGNSSMKTPPDGYDSTTDNKHIFVT
;
A
#
# COMPACT_ATOMS: atom_id res chain seq x y z
N MET A 1 -3.70 20.00 -23.59
CA MET A 1 -3.45 18.81 -22.76
C MET A 1 -4.78 18.33 -22.20
N HIS A 2 -5.34 17.22 -22.69
CA HIS A 2 -6.49 16.58 -22.05
C HIS A 2 -5.97 15.63 -20.97
N GLY A 3 -5.76 16.16 -19.77
CA GLY A 3 -5.55 15.32 -18.59
C GLY A 3 -6.88 14.67 -18.22
N THR A 4 -6.89 13.36 -18.00
CA THR A 4 -8.02 12.68 -17.38
C THR A 4 -8.16 13.20 -15.95
N SER A 5 -9.26 13.90 -15.66
CA SER A 5 -9.56 14.42 -14.32
C SER A 5 -10.51 13.46 -13.61
N THR A 6 -10.18 13.09 -12.36
CA THR A 6 -11.03 12.27 -11.50
C THR A 6 -11.67 13.17 -10.43
N LYS A 7 -12.99 13.15 -10.33
CA LYS A 7 -13.72 13.89 -9.27
C LYS A 7 -13.63 13.14 -7.95
N ILE A 8 -13.17 13.82 -6.90
CA ILE A 8 -13.25 13.29 -5.53
C ILE A 8 -14.69 13.44 -5.02
N ILE A 9 -15.28 12.32 -4.59
CA ILE A 9 -16.65 12.28 -4.05
C ILE A 9 -16.63 12.59 -2.55
N ARG A 10 -15.74 11.93 -1.80
CA ARG A 10 -15.55 12.12 -0.35
C ARG A 10 -14.14 11.71 0.08
N ILE A 11 -13.72 12.21 1.23
CA ILE A 11 -12.49 11.79 1.92
C ILE A 11 -12.87 11.43 3.34
N GLU A 12 -12.54 10.21 3.74
CA GLU A 12 -12.88 9.66 5.06
C GLU A 12 -11.60 9.29 5.80
N ARG A 13 -11.57 9.56 7.11
CA ARG A 13 -10.43 9.22 7.97
C ARG A 13 -10.76 7.95 8.74
N ILE A 14 -9.95 6.91 8.54
CA ILE A 14 -10.03 5.67 9.31
C ILE A 14 -9.35 5.92 10.66
N GLN A 15 -10.07 5.63 11.75
CA GLN A 15 -9.57 5.80 13.11
C GLN A 15 -9.65 4.49 13.87
N ASN A 16 -8.48 3.91 14.16
CA ASN A 16 -8.35 2.75 15.02
C ASN A 16 -7.10 2.93 15.89
N GLU A 17 -7.32 3.13 17.19
CA GLU A 17 -6.25 3.43 18.14
C GLU A 17 -5.29 2.25 18.33
N ALA A 18 -5.81 1.03 18.37
CA ALA A 18 -5.00 -0.18 18.54
C ALA A 18 -4.02 -0.35 17.36
N TRP A 19 -4.50 -0.16 16.12
CA TRP A 19 -3.64 -0.20 14.93
C TRP A 19 -2.61 0.93 14.94
N TYR A 20 -3.00 2.12 15.38
CA TYR A 20 -2.07 3.24 15.47
C TYR A 20 -0.95 3.00 16.50
N ILE A 21 -1.27 2.39 17.64
CA ILE A 21 -0.27 2.03 18.65
C ILE A 21 0.69 0.97 18.10
N GLN A 22 0.19 -0.06 17.43
CA GLN A 22 1.03 -1.08 16.77
C GLN A 22 1.95 -0.46 15.72
N TYR A 23 1.40 0.45 14.90
CA TYR A 23 2.17 1.21 13.92
C TYR A 23 3.32 2.00 14.57
N LEU A 24 3.05 2.72 15.65
CA LEU A 24 4.07 3.49 16.36
C LEU A 24 5.17 2.60 16.96
N ALA A 25 4.80 1.42 17.46
CA ALA A 25 5.77 0.44 17.97
C ALA A 25 6.73 -0.03 16.87
N HIS A 26 6.19 -0.45 15.71
CA HIS A 26 7.01 -0.84 14.56
C HIS A 26 7.84 0.32 13.99
N SER A 27 7.28 1.53 13.96
CA SER A 27 8.01 2.72 13.50
C SER A 27 9.24 2.99 14.36
N ARG A 28 9.15 2.81 15.69
CA ARG A 28 10.29 2.95 16.60
C ARG A 28 11.33 1.86 16.40
N GLU A 29 10.89 0.61 16.22
CA GLU A 29 11.77 -0.53 15.95
C GLU A 29 12.59 -0.34 14.67
N PHE A 30 11.96 0.14 13.59
CA PHE A 30 12.67 0.45 12.36
C PHE A 30 13.64 1.61 12.56
N GLN A 31 13.23 2.68 13.25
CA GLN A 31 14.09 3.83 13.50
C GLN A 31 15.38 3.44 14.24
N THR A 32 15.30 2.53 15.22
CA THR A 32 16.49 2.05 15.94
C THR A 32 17.36 1.13 15.07
N ARG A 33 16.76 0.33 14.19
CA ARG A 33 17.47 -0.67 13.37
C ARG A 33 18.15 -0.08 12.13
N ILE A 34 17.50 0.87 11.44
CA ILE A 34 17.96 1.34 10.10
C ILE A 34 18.43 2.79 10.09
N ASN A 35 18.15 3.58 11.15
CA ASN A 35 18.55 4.98 11.28
C ASN A 35 18.16 5.89 10.08
N GLU A 36 17.08 5.57 9.37
CA GLU A 36 16.58 6.33 8.21
C GLU A 36 15.05 6.52 8.29
N ILE A 37 14.54 7.51 7.56
CA ILE A 37 13.09 7.72 7.41
C ILE A 37 12.53 6.60 6.53
N ASN A 38 11.87 5.66 7.18
CA ASN A 38 11.28 4.46 6.57
C ASN A 38 9.78 4.59 6.32
N GLU A 39 9.16 5.71 6.69
CA GLU A 39 7.75 5.96 6.44
C GLU A 39 7.55 6.66 5.09
N LYS A 40 6.61 6.15 4.29
CA LYS A 40 6.12 6.82 3.09
C LYS A 40 4.61 6.98 3.14
N ARG A 41 4.10 8.07 2.54
CA ARG A 41 2.67 8.23 2.25
C ARG A 41 2.39 7.68 0.87
N LEU A 42 1.65 6.59 0.78
CA LEU A 42 1.44 5.86 -0.46
C LEU A 42 -0.04 5.57 -0.71
N TYR A 43 -0.39 5.42 -1.98
CA TYR A 43 -1.73 5.15 -2.45
C TYR A 43 -1.96 3.65 -2.67
N HIS A 44 -3.13 3.15 -2.29
CA HIS A 44 -3.59 1.79 -2.60
C HIS A 44 -4.99 1.85 -3.21
N GLY A 45 -5.12 1.57 -4.50
CA GLY A 45 -6.41 1.46 -5.16
C GLY A 45 -6.88 0.01 -5.17
N CYS A 46 -8.14 -0.24 -4.82
CA CYS A 46 -8.71 -1.58 -4.81
C CYS A 46 -10.23 -1.56 -5.08
N PRO A 47 -10.85 -2.72 -5.40
CA PRO A 47 -12.29 -2.85 -5.45
C PRO A 47 -12.96 -2.55 -4.09
N GLU A 48 -14.24 -2.15 -4.12
CA GLU A 48 -15.04 -1.82 -2.91
C GLU A 48 -15.06 -2.97 -1.89
N ALA A 49 -15.20 -4.23 -2.35
CA ALA A 49 -15.19 -5.38 -1.46
C ALA A 49 -13.86 -5.55 -0.71
N SER A 50 -12.73 -5.25 -1.35
CA SER A 50 -11.40 -5.26 -0.71
C SER A 50 -11.24 -4.09 0.24
N ALA A 51 -11.76 -2.91 -0.12
CA ALA A 51 -11.73 -1.74 0.76
C ALA A 51 -12.47 -1.99 2.07
N ASN A 52 -13.67 -2.57 2.03
CA ASN A 52 -14.44 -2.91 3.23
C ASN A 52 -13.66 -3.85 4.15
N LYS A 53 -13.03 -4.90 3.59
CA LYS A 53 -12.17 -5.81 4.36
C LYS A 53 -10.97 -5.11 4.99
N ILE A 54 -10.31 -4.20 4.27
CA ILE A 54 -9.18 -3.42 4.80
C ILE A 54 -9.64 -2.51 5.95
N ILE A 55 -10.82 -1.90 5.84
CA ILE A 55 -11.38 -1.05 6.89
C ILE A 55 -11.72 -1.85 8.15
N GLU A 56 -12.17 -3.10 8.00
CA GLU A 56 -12.51 -3.99 9.11
C GLU A 56 -11.29 -4.68 9.74
N SER A 57 -10.31 -5.07 8.91
CA SER A 57 -9.26 -6.05 9.27
C SER A 57 -7.82 -5.61 8.95
N TRP A 58 -7.62 -4.33 8.61
CA TRP A 58 -6.33 -3.77 8.15
C TRP A 58 -5.84 -4.36 6.82
N PHE A 59 -4.69 -3.86 6.33
CA PHE A 59 -3.97 -4.44 5.20
C PHE A 59 -3.39 -5.81 5.59
N ASN A 60 -3.74 -6.86 4.85
CA ASN A 60 -3.21 -8.20 5.09
C ASN A 60 -2.66 -8.81 3.80
N ARG A 61 -1.40 -9.27 3.87
CA ARG A 61 -0.70 -9.96 2.77
C ARG A 61 -1.41 -11.23 2.31
N SER A 62 -2.24 -11.86 3.13
CA SER A 62 -3.03 -13.03 2.72
C SER A 62 -4.07 -12.69 1.64
N PHE A 63 -4.40 -11.40 1.46
CA PHE A 63 -5.25 -10.91 0.38
C PHE A 63 -4.46 -10.42 -0.85
N ALA A 64 -3.13 -10.56 -0.85
CA ALA A 64 -2.27 -10.20 -1.97
C ALA A 64 -2.46 -11.14 -3.17
N GLY A 65 -2.15 -10.64 -4.38
CA GLY A 65 -2.00 -11.46 -5.59
C GLY A 65 -3.18 -11.44 -6.57
N VAL A 66 -4.28 -10.75 -6.25
CA VAL A 66 -5.45 -10.65 -7.16
C VAL A 66 -5.10 -9.96 -8.50
N ASN A 67 -4.09 -9.08 -8.51
CA ASN A 67 -3.70 -8.28 -9.68
C ASN A 67 -2.29 -8.61 -10.23
N GLY A 68 -1.76 -9.80 -9.93
CA GLY A 68 -0.40 -10.21 -10.29
C GLY A 68 0.65 -9.78 -9.27
N VAL A 69 1.79 -10.48 -9.28
CA VAL A 69 2.87 -10.33 -8.28
C VAL A 69 4.19 -9.97 -8.94
N VAL A 70 4.27 -8.87 -9.70
CA VAL A 70 5.48 -8.54 -10.48
C VAL A 70 6.72 -8.30 -9.60
N TYR A 71 6.54 -7.68 -8.44
CA TYR A 71 7.63 -7.29 -7.53
C TYR A 71 7.61 -8.08 -6.22
N GLY A 72 6.89 -9.21 -6.17
CA GLY A 72 6.77 -10.09 -5.01
C GLY A 72 5.34 -10.23 -4.49
N VAL A 73 5.14 -11.16 -3.58
CA VAL A 73 3.86 -11.42 -2.92
C VAL A 73 3.74 -10.52 -1.70
N GLY A 74 2.84 -9.54 -1.75
CA GLY A 74 2.57 -8.63 -0.64
C GLY A 74 1.53 -7.59 -1.02
N VAL A 75 1.36 -6.59 -0.16
CA VAL A 75 0.43 -5.48 -0.41
C VAL A 75 1.13 -4.41 -1.24
N TYR A 76 0.55 -4.10 -2.41
CA TYR A 76 1.12 -3.15 -3.35
C TYR A 76 0.65 -1.74 -3.03
N PHE A 77 1.60 -0.83 -2.91
CA PHE A 77 1.38 0.60 -2.74
C PHE A 77 2.11 1.38 -3.84
N SER A 78 1.63 2.58 -4.15
CA SER A 78 2.31 3.46 -5.09
C SER A 78 2.45 4.89 -4.59
N SER A 79 3.54 5.56 -4.97
CA SER A 79 3.68 7.02 -4.78
C SER A 79 2.87 7.83 -5.81
N ASP A 80 2.33 7.19 -6.85
CA ASP A 80 1.50 7.83 -7.88
C ASP A 80 0.03 7.40 -7.75
N ALA A 81 -0.85 8.37 -7.45
CA ALA A 81 -2.28 8.14 -7.38
C ALA A 81 -2.87 7.68 -8.72
N THR A 82 -2.32 8.12 -9.85
CA THR A 82 -2.76 7.71 -11.20
C THR A 82 -2.49 6.23 -11.43
N TYR A 83 -1.35 5.73 -10.94
CA TYR A 83 -1.04 4.30 -10.98
C TYR A 83 -2.04 3.51 -10.13
N SER A 84 -2.22 3.90 -8.87
CA SER A 84 -3.19 3.25 -7.96
C SER A 84 -4.63 3.32 -8.47
N HIS A 85 -5.00 4.39 -9.18
CA HIS A 85 -6.35 4.54 -9.76
C HIS A 85 -6.71 3.42 -10.75
N ARG A 86 -5.72 2.86 -11.47
CA ARG A 86 -5.93 1.74 -12.40
C ARG A 86 -6.42 0.48 -11.70
N TYR A 87 -6.12 0.32 -10.41
CA TYR A 87 -6.53 -0.81 -9.57
C TYR A 87 -7.77 -0.53 -8.72
N ALA A 88 -8.20 0.74 -8.64
CA ALA A 88 -9.42 1.15 -7.97
C ALA A 88 -10.64 0.86 -8.87
N THR A 89 -11.03 -0.41 -8.99
CA THR A 89 -12.15 -0.84 -9.86
C THR A 89 -13.46 -0.15 -9.45
N PRO A 90 -14.24 0.39 -10.42
CA PRO A 90 -15.49 1.06 -10.11
C PRO A 90 -16.55 0.06 -9.64
N ASN A 91 -17.36 0.45 -8.65
CA ASN A 91 -18.54 -0.29 -8.22
C ASN A 91 -19.73 -0.08 -9.20
N GLY A 92 -20.89 -0.65 -8.90
CA GLY A 92 -22.10 -0.51 -9.73
C GLY A 92 -22.62 0.93 -9.89
N ARG A 93 -22.16 1.87 -9.06
CA ARG A 93 -22.45 3.32 -9.15
C ARG A 93 -21.37 4.10 -9.91
N GLY A 94 -20.32 3.44 -10.39
CA GLY A 94 -19.17 4.08 -11.03
C GLY A 94 -18.16 4.68 -10.05
N GLU A 95 -18.32 4.46 -8.74
CA GLU A 95 -17.44 5.01 -7.70
C GLU A 95 -16.24 4.10 -7.48
N ARG A 96 -15.08 4.69 -7.15
CA ARG A 96 -13.81 4.00 -6.97
C ARG A 96 -13.26 4.25 -5.58
N ASN A 97 -12.59 3.25 -5.00
CA ASN A 97 -12.01 3.34 -3.66
C ASN A 97 -10.48 3.37 -3.71
N MET A 98 -9.88 4.29 -2.94
CA MET A 98 -8.44 4.42 -2.82
C MET A 98 -8.08 4.85 -1.40
N PHE A 99 -7.07 4.19 -0.84
CA PHE A 99 -6.47 4.57 0.45
C PHE A 99 -5.24 5.43 0.22
N LEU A 100 -5.04 6.42 1.09
CA LEU A 100 -3.75 7.03 1.35
C LEU A 100 -3.27 6.52 2.72
N ALA A 101 -2.15 5.80 2.76
CA ALA A 101 -1.65 5.14 3.95
C ALA A 101 -0.24 5.63 4.32
N ARG A 102 0.07 5.62 5.62
CA ARG A 102 1.45 5.70 6.12
C ARG A 102 2.01 4.29 6.13
N VAL A 103 3.06 4.04 5.35
CA VAL A 103 3.63 2.71 5.13
C VAL A 103 5.08 2.72 5.58
N LEU A 104 5.44 1.80 6.48
CA LEU A 104 6.81 1.56 6.87
C LEU A 104 7.47 0.65 5.82
N VAL A 105 8.25 1.22 4.91
CA VAL A 105 8.91 0.47 3.82
C VAL A 105 10.27 -0.10 4.22
N GLY A 106 10.92 0.47 5.25
CA GLY A 106 12.24 0.02 5.71
C GLY A 106 13.29 -0.02 4.61
N LYS A 107 14.21 -0.99 4.72
CA LYS A 107 15.23 -1.24 3.71
C LYS A 107 14.61 -1.98 2.53
N MET A 108 14.60 -1.35 1.37
CA MET A 108 13.94 -1.86 0.17
C MET A 108 14.92 -2.60 -0.76
N ALA A 109 14.49 -3.71 -1.34
CA ALA A 109 15.20 -4.42 -2.41
C ALA A 109 14.45 -4.35 -3.74
N PRO A 110 15.12 -4.48 -4.89
CA PRO A 110 14.45 -4.73 -6.16
C PRO A 110 13.59 -6.00 -6.07
N GLY A 111 12.30 -5.88 -6.37
CA GLY A 111 11.37 -7.00 -6.31
C GLY A 111 11.38 -7.85 -7.57
N ASN A 112 10.96 -9.12 -7.43
CA ASN A 112 10.63 -9.98 -8.57
C ASN A 112 9.47 -10.93 -8.22
N SER A 113 8.91 -11.59 -9.23
CA SER A 113 7.68 -12.35 -9.08
C SER A 113 7.76 -13.67 -8.33
N SER A 114 8.96 -14.20 -8.08
CA SER A 114 9.13 -15.41 -7.28
C SER A 114 9.27 -15.13 -5.78
N MET A 115 9.47 -13.86 -5.38
CA MET A 115 9.64 -13.47 -3.98
C MET A 115 8.34 -13.59 -3.19
N LYS A 116 8.32 -14.52 -2.22
CA LYS A 116 7.21 -14.69 -1.26
C LYS A 116 7.35 -13.80 -0.02
N THR A 117 8.57 -13.34 0.24
CA THR A 117 8.99 -12.42 1.28
C THR A 117 10.14 -11.58 0.72
N PRO A 118 10.42 -10.40 1.30
CA PRO A 118 11.64 -9.66 0.99
C PRO A 118 12.91 -10.52 1.19
N PRO A 119 14.01 -10.24 0.45
CA PRO A 119 15.29 -10.92 0.67
C PRO A 119 15.87 -10.65 2.06
N ASP A 120 16.81 -11.49 2.49
CA ASP A 120 17.47 -11.35 3.79
C ASP A 120 18.07 -9.96 3.99
N GLY A 121 17.74 -9.34 5.12
CA GLY A 121 18.19 -8.00 5.47
C GLY A 121 17.41 -6.87 4.78
N TYR A 122 16.30 -7.17 4.10
CA TYR A 122 15.36 -6.19 3.55
C TYR A 122 13.97 -6.34 4.18
N ASP A 123 13.23 -5.23 4.24
CA ASP A 123 11.91 -5.13 4.86
C ASP A 123 10.77 -5.12 3.83
N SER A 124 11.06 -4.72 2.59
CA SER A 124 10.08 -4.64 1.50
C SER A 124 10.75 -4.73 0.14
N THR A 125 9.94 -4.84 -0.92
CA THR A 125 10.42 -4.81 -2.29
C THR A 125 9.86 -3.65 -3.09
N THR A 126 10.55 -3.25 -4.16
CA THR A 126 10.21 -2.08 -4.98
C THR A 126 10.58 -2.27 -6.45
N ASP A 127 9.98 -1.47 -7.33
CA ASP A 127 10.40 -1.28 -8.73
C ASP A 127 11.55 -0.25 -8.88
N ASN A 128 12.09 0.26 -7.76
CA ASN A 128 13.04 1.36 -7.67
C ASN A 128 12.51 2.71 -8.20
N LYS A 129 11.18 2.87 -8.32
CA LYS A 129 10.55 4.10 -8.79
C LYS A 129 9.36 4.46 -7.92
N HIS A 130 8.22 3.82 -8.15
CA HIS A 130 6.93 4.25 -7.64
C HIS A 130 6.08 3.14 -7.04
N ILE A 131 6.57 1.89 -7.02
CA ILE A 131 5.85 0.74 -6.47
C ILE A 131 6.60 0.22 -5.25
N PHE A 132 5.84 -0.08 -4.20
CA PHE A 132 6.34 -0.61 -2.93
C PHE A 132 5.47 -1.81 -2.53
N VAL A 133 6.09 -2.90 -2.14
CA VAL A 133 5.40 -4.14 -1.75
C VAL A 133 5.86 -4.55 -0.36
N THR A 134 4.92 -4.55 0.58
CA THR A 134 5.14 -4.90 2.00
C THR A 134 4.45 -6.21 2.38
#